data_AF-A0A955MD97-F1
#
_entry.id   AF-A0A955MD97-F1
#
_cell.length_a   1.000
_cell.length_b   1.000
_cell.length_c   1.000
_cell.angle_alpha   90.00
_cell.angle_beta   90.00
_cell.angle_gamma   90.00
#
_symmetry.space_group_name_H-M   'P 1'
#
loop_
_entity.id
_entity.type
_entity.pdbx_description
1 polymer ?
#
loop_
_entity_poly.entity_id
_entity_poly.type
_entity_poly.pdbx_seq_one_letter_code
_entity_poly.pdbx_strand_id
1 'polypeptide(L)' 'PECPVQAIYTEEDVPEQWKSYTQMNADKAADLPVITEKKEPLADQ' A
#
# COMPACT_ATOMS: atom_id res chain seq x y z
N PRO A 1 2.44 13.65 -4.70
CA PRO A 1 3.43 12.99 -5.59
C PRO A 1 3.00 11.55 -5.77
N GLU A 2 3.10 11.03 -6.98
CA GLU A 2 2.71 9.65 -7.30
C GLU A 2 3.64 8.62 -6.63
N CYS A 3 3.14 7.39 -6.46
CA CYS A 3 3.95 6.28 -5.94
C CYS A 3 5.13 5.99 -6.90
N PRO A 4 6.39 6.02 -6.43
CA PRO A 4 7.55 5.84 -7.30
C PRO A 4 7.69 4.42 -7.86
N VAL A 5 7.07 3.42 -7.23
CA VAL A 5 7.21 1.99 -7.58
C VAL A 5 5.90 1.35 -8.06
N GLN A 6 4.90 2.15 -8.45
CA GLN A 6 3.59 1.66 -8.94
C GLN A 6 2.97 0.56 -8.05
N ALA A 7 2.91 0.77 -6.73
CA ALA A 7 2.38 -0.21 -5.78
C ALA A 7 0.91 0.04 -5.36
N ILE A 8 0.27 1.09 -5.90
CA ILE A 8 -1.11 1.46 -5.58
C ILE A 8 -1.98 1.14 -6.79
N TYR A 9 -3.02 0.34 -6.58
CA TYR A 9 -3.95 -0.13 -7.61
C TYR A 9 -5.38 0.14 -7.17
N THR A 10 -6.28 0.33 -8.15
CA THR A 10 -7.71 0.14 -7.89
C THR A 10 -7.96 -1.36 -7.65
N GLU A 11 -9.02 -1.70 -6.91
CA GLU A 11 -9.30 -3.09 -6.56
C GLU A 11 -9.47 -4.02 -7.77
N GLU A 12 -10.07 -3.49 -8.84
CA GLU A 12 -10.27 -4.18 -10.11
C GLU A 12 -8.93 -4.45 -10.83
N ASP A 13 -8.01 -3.49 -10.76
CA ASP A 13 -6.73 -3.51 -11.48
C ASP A 13 -5.59 -4.23 -10.73
N VAL A 14 -5.84 -4.75 -9.50
CA VAL A 14 -4.81 -5.50 -8.76
C VAL A 14 -4.36 -6.71 -9.58
N PRO A 15 -3.06 -6.86 -9.89
CA PRO A 15 -2.54 -8.01 -10.62
C PRO A 15 -2.83 -9.34 -9.92
N GLU A 16 -3.04 -10.41 -10.68
CA GLU A 16 -3.42 -11.74 -10.15
C GLU A 16 -2.49 -12.23 -9.04
N GLN A 17 -1.18 -12.10 -9.25
CA GLN A 17 -0.13 -12.46 -8.28
C GLN A 17 -0.22 -11.70 -6.94
N TRP A 18 -0.95 -10.59 -6.89
CA TRP A 18 -1.11 -9.74 -5.71
C TRP A 18 -2.56 -9.62 -5.22
N LYS A 19 -3.51 -10.40 -5.76
CA LYS A 19 -4.92 -10.35 -5.32
C LYS A 19 -5.10 -10.59 -3.81
N SER A 20 -4.20 -11.36 -3.18
CA SER A 20 -4.22 -11.59 -1.73
C SER A 20 -4.00 -10.32 -0.89
N TYR A 21 -3.40 -9.26 -1.47
CA TYR A 21 -3.17 -8.00 -0.76
C TYR A 21 -4.45 -7.22 -0.50
N THR A 22 -5.55 -7.43 -1.25
CA THR A 22 -6.82 -6.74 -0.99
C THR A 22 -7.36 -7.06 0.40
N GLN A 23 -7.47 -8.35 0.73
CA GLN A 23 -7.91 -8.78 2.06
C GLN A 23 -6.89 -8.39 3.13
N MET A 24 -5.59 -8.61 2.86
CA MET A 24 -4.53 -8.27 3.81
C MET A 24 -4.54 -6.77 4.18
N ASN A 25 -4.78 -5.89 3.22
CA ASN A 25 -4.88 -4.45 3.45
C ASN A 25 -6.11 -4.12 4.29
N ALA A 26 -7.26 -4.73 4.01
CA ALA A 26 -8.47 -4.54 4.82
C ALA A 26 -8.27 -4.96 6.28
N ASP A 27 -7.64 -6.11 6.52
CA ASP A 27 -7.36 -6.62 7.86
C ASP A 27 -6.37 -5.70 8.60
N LYS A 28 -5.25 -5.35 7.94
CA LYS A 28 -4.18 -4.56 8.57
C LYS A 28 -4.56 -3.09 8.77
N ALA A 29 -5.42 -2.52 7.93
CA ALA A 29 -5.84 -1.13 8.05
C ALA A 29 -6.62 -0.87 9.34
N ALA A 30 -7.27 -1.89 9.91
CA ALA A 30 -7.95 -1.78 11.20
C ALA A 30 -6.97 -1.70 12.39
N ASP A 31 -5.80 -2.33 12.27
CA ASP A 31 -4.85 -2.49 13.38
C ASP A 31 -3.67 -1.49 13.35
N LEU A 32 -3.26 -1.05 12.15
CA LEU A 32 -2.08 -0.20 11.99
C LEU A 32 -2.37 1.27 12.33
N PRO A 33 -1.38 2.00 12.89
CA PRO A 33 -1.55 3.43 13.17
C PRO A 33 -1.71 4.24 11.89
N VAL A 34 -2.57 5.26 11.93
CA VAL A 34 -2.81 6.16 10.80
C VAL A 34 -1.56 7.00 10.52
N ILE A 35 -1.15 7.06 9.25
CA ILE A 35 -0.06 7.92 8.76
C ILE A 35 -0.64 9.04 7.88
N THR A 36 -0.53 10.29 8.34
CA THR A 36 -1.06 11.49 7.63
C THR A 36 0.03 12.41 7.10
N GLU A 37 1.30 12.14 7.42
CA GLU A 37 2.45 12.96 7.04
C GLU A 37 3.49 12.12 6.29
N LYS A 38 4.12 12.72 5.28
CA LYS A 38 5.20 12.09 4.51
C LYS A 38 6.44 11.91 5.41
N LYS A 39 7.06 10.74 5.34
CA LYS A 39 8.34 10.42 5.99
C LYS A 39 9.42 10.12 4.94
N GLU A 40 10.66 10.02 5.38
CA GLU A 40 11.78 9.62 4.52
C GLU A 40 11.58 8.17 4.02
N PRO A 41 11.78 7.89 2.71
CA PRO A 41 11.66 6.54 2.17
C PRO A 41 12.69 5.59 2.79
N LEU A 42 12.31 4.35 3.06
CA LEU A 42 13.22 3.34 3.61
C LEU A 42 14.41 3.03 2.70
N ALA A 43 14.24 3.13 1.37
CA ALA A 43 15.33 2.90 0.42
C ALA A 43 16.43 3.96 0.48
N ASP A 44 16.13 5.12 1.05
CA ASP A 44 17.08 6.22 1.28
C ASP A 44 17.67 6.19 2.71
N GLN A 45 17.31 5.19 3.52
CA GLN A 45 17.86 4.95 4.86
C GLN A 45 19.05 3.98 4.86
#